data_AF-A0A4S9SMD0-F1
#
_entry.id   AF-A0A4S9SMD0-F1
#
_cell.length_a   1.000
_cell.length_b   1.000
_cell.length_c   1.000
_cell.angle_alpha   90.00
_cell.angle_beta   90.00
_cell.angle_gamma   90.00
#
_symmetry.space_group_name_H-M   'P 1'
#
loop_
_entity.id
_entity.type
_entity.pdbx_description
1 polymer ?
#
loop_
_entity_poly.entity_id
_entity_poly.type
_entity_poly.pdbx_seq_one_letter_code
_entity_poly.pdbx_strand_id
1 'polypeptide(L)'
;MSSFLPTILCLHGTGTSASIFAAQTRKLRAALQSQFKFVFIDAPHASAPGPGVAPAYVDSGPFYSWFSPSANDSMECVAREFVTCNEQIIKTLLARDIQPSSITAVMGFSQGTIVASMLLGLAQYHVVEWASMDVSLAQSRS
;
A
#
# COMPACT_ATOMS: atom_id res chain seq x y z
N MET A 1 -0.68 -17.65 24.73
CA MET A 1 -1.37 -17.06 23.56
C MET A 1 -0.30 -16.54 22.62
N SER A 2 -0.22 -17.03 21.39
CA SER A 2 0.64 -16.42 20.37
C SER A 2 0.16 -14.98 20.16
N SER A 3 0.93 -13.97 20.56
CA SER A 3 0.55 -12.58 20.30
C SER A 3 0.66 -12.33 18.79
N PHE A 4 -0.47 -12.07 18.14
CA PHE A 4 -0.47 -11.62 16.76
C PHE A 4 0.00 -10.16 16.74
N LEU A 5 1.13 -9.89 16.09
CA LEU A 5 1.59 -8.52 15.84
C LEU A 5 0.63 -7.85 14.83
N PRO A 6 0.22 -6.58 15.07
CA PRO A 6 -0.51 -5.77 14.09
C PRO A 6 0.21 -5.70 12.74
N THR A 7 -0.55 -5.62 11.64
CA THR A 7 -0.01 -5.70 10.28
C THR A 7 -0.12 -4.36 9.56
N ILE A 8 1.02 -3.89 9.05
CA ILE A 8 1.13 -2.70 8.21
C ILE A 8 1.16 -3.11 6.73
N LEU A 9 0.18 -2.65 5.96
CA LEU A 9 0.18 -2.73 4.51
C LEU A 9 1.11 -1.67 3.91
N CYS A 10 2.04 -2.06 3.04
CA CYS A 10 3.09 -1.19 2.51
C CYS A 10 2.90 -0.98 1.00
N LEU A 11 2.70 0.27 0.59
CA LEU A 11 2.37 0.68 -0.78
C LEU A 11 3.51 1.53 -1.35
N HIS A 12 4.18 1.00 -2.37
CA HIS A 12 5.36 1.62 -2.97
C HIS A 12 5.01 2.83 -3.87
N GLY A 13 6.01 3.64 -4.24
CA GLY A 13 5.85 4.76 -5.18
C GLY A 13 5.71 4.33 -6.64
N THR A 14 5.53 5.28 -7.56
CA THR A 14 5.51 4.95 -9.00
C THR A 14 6.87 4.44 -9.49
N GLY A 15 6.87 3.48 -10.40
CA GLY A 15 8.08 2.96 -11.04
C GLY A 15 9.00 2.19 -10.09
N THR A 16 8.46 1.58 -9.04
CA THR A 16 9.19 0.71 -8.11
C THR A 16 8.36 -0.55 -7.84
N SER A 17 8.76 -1.40 -6.90
CA SER A 17 8.08 -2.65 -6.56
C SER A 17 8.00 -2.86 -5.05
N ALA A 18 7.18 -3.82 -4.63
CA ALA A 18 7.09 -4.30 -3.26
C ALA A 18 8.47 -4.67 -2.70
N SER A 19 9.29 -5.35 -3.50
CA SER A 19 10.63 -5.79 -3.10
C SER A 19 11.60 -4.62 -2.88
N ILE A 20 11.60 -3.64 -3.80
CA ILE A 20 12.43 -2.44 -3.69
C ILE A 20 11.98 -1.61 -2.49
N PHE A 21 10.67 -1.44 -2.28
CA PHE A 21 10.17 -0.69 -1.13
C PHE A 21 10.49 -1.37 0.21
N ALA A 22 10.46 -2.71 0.26
CA ALA A 22 10.92 -3.46 1.43
C ALA A 22 12.42 -3.25 1.70
N ALA A 23 13.25 -3.14 0.66
CA ALA A 23 14.67 -2.83 0.79
C ALA A 23 14.89 -1.38 1.27
N GLN A 24 14.21 -0.41 0.67
CA GLN A 24 14.26 1.02 1.04
C GLN A 24 13.83 1.24 2.51
N THR A 25 12.89 0.44 3.02
CA THR A 25 12.37 0.55 4.39
C THR A 25 13.08 -0.38 5.40
N ARG A 26 14.19 -1.03 5.03
CA ARG A 26 14.88 -2.02 5.89
C ARG A 26 15.18 -1.52 7.30
N LYS A 27 15.72 -0.30 7.43
CA LYS A 27 16.08 0.26 8.75
C LYS A 27 14.86 0.52 9.62
N LEU A 28 13.79 1.06 9.02
CA LEU A 28 12.52 1.30 9.71
C LEU A 28 11.91 -0.01 10.20
N ARG A 29 11.84 -1.03 9.32
CA ARG A 29 11.35 -2.36 9.69
C ARG A 29 12.17 -2.99 10.81
N ALA A 30 13.49 -2.88 10.77
CA ALA A 30 14.36 -3.42 11.82
C ALA A 30 14.07 -2.80 13.20
N ALA A 31 13.75 -1.49 13.25
CA ALA A 31 13.38 -0.81 14.48
C ALA A 31 11.99 -1.23 15.02
N LEU A 32 11.09 -1.67 14.13
CA LEU A 32 9.68 -1.95 14.45
C LEU A 32 9.32 -3.46 14.42
N GLN A 33 10.29 -4.34 14.14
CA GLN A 33 10.04 -5.77 13.88
C GLN A 33 9.44 -6.54 15.06
N SER A 34 9.63 -6.08 16.29
CA SER A 34 9.03 -6.68 17.49
C SER A 34 7.60 -6.21 17.74
N GLN A 35 7.13 -5.19 17.01
CA GLN A 35 5.84 -4.53 17.21
C GLN A 35 4.89 -4.74 16.05
N PHE A 36 5.41 -4.87 14.81
CA PHE A 36 4.58 -4.94 13.61
C PHE A 36 5.05 -6.00 12.62
N LYS A 37 4.08 -6.56 11.90
CA LYS A 37 4.30 -7.26 10.62
C LYS A 37 4.15 -6.26 9.47
N PHE A 38 4.83 -6.52 8.36
CA PHE A 38 4.80 -5.68 7.17
C PHE A 38 4.45 -6.52 5.96
N VAL A 39 3.47 -6.09 5.17
CA VAL A 39 3.04 -6.76 3.94
C VAL A 39 3.20 -5.79 2.78
N PHE A 40 4.07 -6.12 1.82
CA PHE A 40 4.35 -5.30 0.65
C PHE A 40 3.60 -5.84 -0.56
N ILE A 41 2.94 -4.98 -1.32
CA ILE A 41 2.13 -5.36 -2.49
C ILE A 41 2.60 -4.58 -3.71
N ASP A 42 2.70 -5.29 -4.84
CA ASP A 42 2.97 -4.69 -6.15
C ASP A 42 1.69 -4.07 -6.71
N ALA A 43 1.84 -2.86 -7.24
CA ALA A 43 0.78 -2.12 -7.90
C ALA A 43 0.30 -2.81 -9.21
N PRO A 44 -0.93 -2.53 -9.69
CA PRO A 44 -1.53 -3.30 -10.78
C PRO A 44 -0.92 -3.05 -12.17
N HIS A 45 -0.29 -1.89 -12.40
CA HIS A 45 0.20 -1.52 -13.74
C HIS A 45 1.71 -1.69 -13.83
N ALA A 46 2.19 -2.40 -14.85
CA ALA A 46 3.61 -2.41 -15.19
C ALA A 46 4.07 -1.01 -15.62
N SER A 47 5.30 -0.63 -15.26
CA SER A 47 5.83 0.68 -15.58
C SER A 47 7.34 0.67 -15.84
N ALA A 48 7.84 1.81 -16.32
CA ALA A 48 9.27 2.09 -16.37
C ALA A 48 9.80 2.39 -14.95
N PRO A 49 11.11 2.18 -14.70
CA PRO A 49 11.73 2.56 -13.43
C PRO A 49 11.50 4.04 -13.13
N GLY A 50 11.10 4.33 -11.89
CA GLY A 50 10.80 5.66 -11.40
C GLY A 50 12.05 6.45 -10.98
N PRO A 51 11.92 7.75 -10.70
CA PRO A 51 13.00 8.56 -10.16
C PRO A 51 13.50 7.98 -8.82
N GLY A 52 14.80 7.70 -8.72
CA GLY A 52 15.42 7.15 -7.52
C GLY A 52 15.60 5.62 -7.50
N VAL A 53 15.24 4.93 -8.59
CA VAL A 53 15.59 3.51 -8.80
C VAL A 53 17.06 3.38 -9.22
N ALA A 54 17.53 4.22 -10.15
CA ALA A 54 18.92 4.19 -10.59
C ALA A 54 19.85 4.95 -9.62
N PRO A 55 21.10 4.50 -9.41
CA PRO A 55 21.71 3.28 -9.97
C PRO A 55 21.41 2.00 -9.16
N ALA A 56 20.90 2.13 -7.92
CA ALA A 56 20.88 1.03 -6.96
C ALA A 56 19.95 -0.15 -7.30
N TYR A 57 18.90 0.09 -8.09
CA TYR A 57 17.83 -0.86 -8.38
C TYR A 57 17.50 -0.97 -9.88
N VAL A 58 18.39 -0.50 -10.76
CA VAL A 58 18.14 -0.45 -12.21
C VAL A 58 17.84 -1.83 -12.80
N ASP A 59 18.49 -2.87 -12.29
CA ASP A 59 18.30 -4.27 -12.69
C ASP A 59 17.32 -5.03 -11.78
N SER A 60 16.64 -4.34 -10.86
CA SER A 60 15.70 -4.93 -9.89
C SER A 60 14.24 -4.91 -10.35
N GLY A 61 14.02 -4.78 -11.67
CA GLY A 61 12.69 -4.92 -12.25
C GLY A 61 12.09 -6.31 -11.96
N PRO A 62 10.76 -6.47 -12.10
CA PRO A 62 9.81 -5.54 -12.70
C PRO A 62 9.47 -4.31 -11.83
N PHE A 63 8.97 -3.26 -12.48
CA PHE A 63 8.52 -2.01 -11.84
C PHE A 63 7.04 -1.79 -12.09
N TYR A 64 6.37 -1.14 -11.14
CA TYR A 64 4.93 -0.98 -11.14
C TYR A 64 4.48 0.43 -10.74
N SER A 65 3.25 0.77 -11.12
CA SER A 65 2.57 2.02 -10.79
C SER A 65 1.11 1.73 -10.41
N TRP A 66 0.56 2.54 -9.50
CA TRP A 66 -0.81 2.40 -9.00
C TRP A 66 -1.87 2.92 -9.96
N PHE A 67 -1.51 3.93 -10.76
CA PHE A 67 -2.40 4.55 -11.72
C PHE A 67 -1.84 4.39 -13.13
N SER A 68 -2.70 4.08 -14.10
CA SER A 68 -2.35 4.08 -15.51
C SER A 68 -2.02 5.50 -16.03
N PRO A 69 -1.30 5.65 -17.14
CA PRO A 69 -1.04 6.97 -17.73
C PRO A 69 -2.30 7.77 -18.08
N SER A 70 -3.41 7.08 -18.38
CA SER A 70 -4.73 7.65 -18.70
C SER A 70 -5.62 7.89 -17.48
N ALA A 71 -5.12 7.66 -16.27
CA ALA A 71 -5.92 7.78 -15.04
C ALA A 71 -6.56 9.17 -14.87
N ASN A 72 -5.90 10.22 -15.38
CA ASN A 72 -6.33 11.60 -15.21
C ASN A 72 -7.19 12.15 -16.38
N ASP A 73 -7.60 11.30 -17.32
CA ASP A 73 -8.35 11.73 -18.51
C ASP A 73 -9.79 12.17 -18.15
N SER A 74 -10.40 11.57 -17.12
CA SER A 74 -11.71 11.95 -16.59
C SER A 74 -11.88 11.52 -15.13
N MET A 75 -12.92 12.03 -14.46
CA MET A 75 -13.24 11.61 -13.09
C MET A 75 -13.64 10.13 -13.01
N GLU A 76 -14.31 9.62 -14.05
CA GLU A 76 -14.65 8.20 -14.17
C GLU A 76 -13.40 7.31 -14.32
N CYS A 77 -12.36 7.79 -15.01
CA CYS A 77 -11.08 7.09 -15.08
C CYS A 77 -10.41 7.04 -13.70
N VAL A 78 -10.35 8.17 -12.98
CA VAL A 78 -9.81 8.23 -11.61
C VAL A 78 -10.54 7.25 -10.68
N ALA A 79 -11.88 7.26 -10.69
CA ALA A 79 -12.68 6.36 -9.85
C ALA A 79 -12.40 4.88 -10.17
N ARG A 80 -12.28 4.52 -11.45
CA ARG A 80 -11.97 3.15 -11.88
C ARG A 80 -10.60 2.68 -11.42
N GLU A 81 -9.62 3.58 -11.43
CA GLU A 81 -8.26 3.26 -10.97
C GLU A 81 -8.23 3.01 -9.45
N PHE A 82 -8.99 3.77 -8.66
CA PHE A 82 -9.14 3.49 -7.24
C PHE A 82 -9.79 2.13 -6.95
N VAL A 83 -10.83 1.76 -7.71
CA VAL A 83 -11.41 0.42 -7.63
C VAL A 83 -10.36 -0.65 -7.97
N THR A 84 -9.63 -0.46 -9.07
CA THR A 84 -8.57 -1.38 -9.52
C THR A 84 -7.48 -1.55 -8.46
N CYS A 85 -7.05 -0.45 -7.82
CA CYS A 85 -6.09 -0.49 -6.72
C CYS A 85 -6.61 -1.32 -5.54
N ASN A 86 -7.85 -1.07 -5.11
CA ASN A 86 -8.45 -1.79 -3.98
C ASN A 86 -8.58 -3.29 -4.28
N GLU A 87 -9.06 -3.65 -5.48
CA GLU A 87 -9.18 -5.05 -5.92
C GLU A 87 -7.83 -5.74 -5.99
N GLN A 88 -6.80 -5.09 -6.54
CA GLN A 88 -5.44 -5.63 -6.61
C GLN A 88 -4.88 -5.92 -5.20
N ILE A 89 -5.10 -5.00 -4.26
CA ILE A 89 -4.68 -5.17 -2.86
C ILE A 89 -5.40 -6.36 -2.23
N ILE A 90 -6.73 -6.39 -2.28
CA ILE A 90 -7.54 -7.47 -1.69
C ILE A 90 -7.15 -8.82 -2.30
N LYS A 91 -7.07 -8.91 -3.63
CA LYS A 91 -6.67 -10.12 -4.35
C LYS A 91 -5.30 -10.61 -3.89
N THR A 92 -4.33 -9.71 -3.76
CA THR A 92 -2.96 -10.07 -3.35
C THR A 92 -2.88 -10.51 -1.89
N LEU A 93 -3.64 -9.87 -0.99
CA LEU A 93 -3.73 -10.27 0.41
C LEU A 93 -4.34 -11.67 0.56
N LEU A 94 -5.49 -11.90 -0.10
CA LEU A 94 -6.17 -13.20 -0.06
C LEU A 94 -5.34 -14.32 -0.68
N ALA A 95 -4.62 -14.05 -1.77
CA ALA A 95 -3.69 -15.01 -2.37
C ALA A 95 -2.53 -15.41 -1.42
N ARG A 96 -2.29 -14.63 -0.36
CA ARG A 96 -1.27 -14.88 0.67
C ARG A 96 -1.87 -15.32 2.00
N ASP A 97 -3.15 -15.69 2.02
CA ASP A 97 -3.92 -16.06 3.22
C ASP A 97 -3.94 -14.95 4.30
N ILE A 98 -3.95 -13.69 3.86
CA ILE A 98 -4.05 -12.52 4.72
C ILE A 98 -5.43 -11.90 4.51
N GLN A 99 -6.22 -11.84 5.58
CA GLN A 99 -7.53 -11.19 5.53
C GLN A 99 -7.34 -9.66 5.47
N PRO A 100 -8.03 -8.92 4.58
CA PRO A 100 -7.98 -7.45 4.57
C PRO A 100 -8.28 -6.83 5.94
N SER A 101 -9.24 -7.41 6.66
CA SER A 101 -9.62 -7.01 8.02
C SER A 101 -8.53 -7.26 9.07
N SER A 102 -7.45 -7.97 8.75
CA SER A 102 -6.28 -8.11 9.64
C SER A 102 -5.27 -6.97 9.51
N ILE A 103 -5.46 -6.09 8.52
CA ILE A 103 -4.61 -4.91 8.31
C ILE A 103 -5.03 -3.81 9.27
N THR A 104 -4.09 -3.35 10.08
CA THR A 104 -4.34 -2.36 11.15
C THR A 104 -3.78 -0.99 10.80
N ALA A 105 -2.89 -0.90 9.82
CA ALA A 105 -2.26 0.34 9.39
C ALA A 105 -1.77 0.25 7.95
N VAL A 106 -1.52 1.40 7.33
CA VAL A 106 -0.95 1.52 5.99
C VAL A 106 0.25 2.45 5.99
N MET A 107 1.28 2.09 5.23
CA MET A 107 2.46 2.90 4.94
C MET A 107 2.55 3.09 3.43
N GLY A 108 2.42 4.33 2.97
CA GLY A 108 2.57 4.70 1.56
C GLY A 108 3.78 5.58 1.31
N PHE A 109 4.34 5.53 0.10
CA PHE A 109 5.34 6.50 -0.38
C PHE A 109 4.95 7.06 -1.75
N SER A 110 5.09 8.38 -1.96
CA SER A 110 4.77 9.07 -3.21
C SER A 110 3.39 8.64 -3.77
N GLN A 111 3.30 8.04 -4.96
CA GLN A 111 2.03 7.56 -5.51
C GLN A 111 1.29 6.58 -4.58
N GLY A 112 2.02 5.76 -3.81
CA GLY A 112 1.43 4.87 -2.81
C GLY A 112 0.76 5.59 -1.64
N THR A 113 1.09 6.87 -1.35
CA THR A 113 0.36 7.63 -0.33
C THR A 113 -1.05 7.98 -0.78
N ILE A 114 -1.26 8.18 -2.09
CA ILE A 114 -2.59 8.47 -2.65
C ILE A 114 -3.52 7.27 -2.40
N VAL A 115 -3.02 6.06 -2.69
CA VAL A 115 -3.76 4.82 -2.43
C VAL A 115 -3.93 4.58 -0.93
N ALA A 116 -2.91 4.86 -0.11
CA ALA A 116 -3.03 4.78 1.34
C ALA A 116 -4.14 5.70 1.89
N SER A 117 -4.22 6.94 1.39
CA SER A 117 -5.29 7.88 1.75
C SER A 117 -6.67 7.39 1.34
N MET A 118 -6.80 6.77 0.16
CA MET A 118 -8.04 6.11 -0.25
C MET A 118 -8.45 5.04 0.76
N LEU A 119 -7.54 4.12 1.14
CA LEU A 119 -7.86 3.04 2.09
C LEU A 119 -8.31 3.57 3.45
N LEU A 120 -7.63 4.60 3.97
CA LEU A 120 -8.01 5.26 5.21
C LEU A 120 -9.39 5.94 5.09
N GLY A 121 -9.71 6.52 3.93
CA GLY A 121 -11.03 7.05 3.63
C GLY A 121 -12.10 5.95 3.65
N LEU A 122 -11.86 4.82 2.98
CA LEU A 122 -12.77 3.67 2.99
C LEU A 122 -12.98 3.13 4.43
N ALA A 123 -11.93 3.07 5.24
CA ALA A 123 -12.02 2.69 6.65
C ALA A 123 -12.88 3.66 7.47
N GLN A 124 -12.69 4.98 7.29
CA GLN A 124 -13.49 6.03 7.95
C GLN A 124 -14.97 5.91 7.62
N TYR A 125 -15.32 5.54 6.39
CA TYR A 125 -16.70 5.34 5.94
C TYR A 125 -17.20 3.90 6.10
N HIS A 126 -16.56 3.14 7.01
CA HIS A 126 -17.00 1.81 7.45
C HIS A 126 -17.09 0.73 6.37
N VAL A 127 -16.21 0.78 5.37
CA VAL A 127 -15.99 -0.36 4.47
C VAL A 127 -15.40 -1.51 5.29
N VAL A 128 -16.13 -2.62 5.37
CA VAL A 128 -15.90 -3.71 6.34
C VAL A 128 -14.50 -4.32 6.19
N GLU A 129 -13.99 -4.37 4.97
CA GLU A 129 -12.67 -4.89 4.63
C GLU A 129 -11.53 -4.12 5.32
N TRP A 130 -11.71 -2.82 5.57
CA TRP A 130 -10.67 -1.94 6.12
C TRP A 130 -10.97 -1.41 7.53
N ALA A 131 -12.05 -1.90 8.16
CA ALA A 131 -12.56 -1.40 9.43
C ALA A 131 -11.55 -1.50 10.60
N SER A 132 -10.52 -2.34 10.48
CA SER A 132 -9.45 -2.48 11.49
C SER A 132 -8.37 -1.40 11.42
N MET A 133 -8.39 -0.54 10.40
CA MET A 133 -7.60 0.69 10.39
C MET A 133 -8.31 1.74 11.26
N ASP A 134 -7.91 1.85 12.53
CA ASP A 134 -8.49 2.83 13.45
C ASP A 134 -8.03 4.25 13.11
N VAL A 135 -8.92 4.99 12.44
CA VAL A 135 -8.75 6.40 12.06
C VAL A 135 -9.35 7.37 13.09
N SER A 136 -10.04 6.86 14.12
CA SER A 136 -10.73 7.67 15.14
C SER A 136 -9.77 8.39 16.09
N LEU A 137 -8.54 7.88 16.23
CA LEU A 137 -7.48 8.48 17.06
C LEU A 137 -7.01 9.86 16.58
N ALA A 138 -7.33 10.27 15.34
CA ALA A 138 -7.02 11.60 14.83
C ALA A 138 -8.03 12.68 15.29
N GLN A 139 -9.19 12.29 15.82
CA GLN A 139 -10.30 13.21 16.13
C GLN A 139 -10.39 13.59 17.63
N SER A 140 -9.59 12.97 18.51
CA SER A 140 -9.70 13.18 19.97
C SER A 140 -8.84 14.32 20.53
N ARG A 141 -8.52 15.33 19.72
CA ARG A 141 -7.83 16.55 20.16
C ARG A 141 -8.50 17.78 19.57
N SER A 142 -9.63 18.17 20.15
CA SER A 142 -10.22 19.51 20.04
C SER A 142 -10.34 20.11 21.43
#